data_AF-A0A2V6TF26-F1
#
_entry.id   AF-A0A2V6TF26-F1
#
_cell.length_a   1.000
_cell.length_b   1.000
_cell.length_c   1.000
_cell.angle_alpha   90.00
_cell.angle_beta   90.00
_cell.angle_gamma   90.00
#
_symmetry.space_group_name_H-M   'P 1'
#
loop_
_entity.id
_entity.type
_entity.pdbx_description
1 polymer ?
#
loop_
_entity_poly.entity_id
_entity_poly.type
_entity_poly.pdbx_seq_one_letter_code
_entity_poly.pdbx_strand_id
1 'polypeptide(L)' 'FLEAIGYYDPLAEPPALKIDMEKAAAWLKKGALPSNTVRHLLARAGVRAETP' A
#
# COMPACT_ATOMS: atom_id res chain seq x y z
N PHE A 1 1.26 10.70 12.07
CA PHE A 1 1.68 9.66 11.10
C PHE A 1 3.19 9.46 11.25
N LEU A 2 3.72 8.28 10.93
CA LEU A 2 5.17 7.99 11.00
C LEU A 2 5.86 8.24 9.65
N GLU A 3 5.27 7.78 8.55
CA GLU A 3 5.81 7.93 7.20
C GLU A 3 4.70 7.86 6.15
N ALA A 4 4.82 8.63 5.06
CA ALA A 4 3.96 8.51 3.89
C ALA A 4 4.66 7.62 2.84
N ILE A 5 4.06 6.48 2.53
CA ILE A 5 4.60 5.47 1.60
C ILE A 5 3.88 5.44 0.25
N GLY A 6 2.93 6.35 0.03
CA GLY A 6 2.13 6.38 -1.20
C GLY A 6 0.89 7.27 -1.08
N TYR A 7 0.11 7.30 -2.16
CA TYR A 7 -1.19 7.96 -2.23
C TYR A 7 -2.15 7.21 -3.15
N TYR A 8 -3.43 7.43 -2.91
CA TYR A 8 -4.53 7.01 -3.78
C TYR A 8 -5.43 8.20 -4.04
N ASP A 9 -5.58 8.57 -5.31
CA ASP A 9 -6.48 9.62 -5.77
C ASP A 9 -7.61 8.99 -6.60
N PRO A 10 -8.81 8.82 -6.02
CA PRO A 10 -9.97 8.29 -6.73
C PRO A 10 -10.65 9.32 -7.65
N LEU A 11 -10.32 10.61 -7.55
CA LEU A 11 -10.93 11.68 -8.34
C LEU A 11 -10.20 11.89 -9.67
N ALA A 12 -8.98 11.38 -9.81
CA ALA A 12 -8.27 11.34 -11.07
C ALA A 12 -8.96 10.39 -12.08
N GLU A 13 -8.96 10.77 -13.36
CA GLU A 13 -9.41 9.91 -14.46
C GLU A 13 -8.23 9.56 -15.37
N PRO A 14 -7.68 8.33 -15.30
CA PRO A 14 -8.06 7.21 -14.44
C PRO A 14 -7.58 7.36 -12.97
N PRO A 15 -8.16 6.60 -12.01
CA PRO A 15 -7.76 6.67 -10.61
C PRO A 15 -6.25 6.48 -10.44
N ALA A 16 -5.60 7.41 -9.76
CA ALA A 16 -4.15 7.38 -9.59
C ALA A 16 -3.79 6.65 -8.30
N LEU A 17 -2.94 5.62 -8.42
CA LEU A 17 -2.40 4.88 -7.29
C LEU A 17 -0.88 4.85 -7.42
N LYS A 18 -0.19 5.36 -6.40
CA LYS A 18 1.27 5.29 -6.32
C LYS A 18 1.68 4.83 -4.93
N ILE A 19 2.40 3.72 -4.86
CA ILE A 19 2.92 3.16 -3.62
C ILE A 19 4.41 2.88 -3.81
N ASP A 20 5.21 3.27 -2.83
CA ASP A 20 6.60 2.86 -2.72
C ASP A 20 6.65 1.41 -2.21
N MET A 21 6.98 0.51 -3.12
CA MET A 21 6.97 -0.93 -2.89
C MET A 21 7.98 -1.37 -1.82
N GLU A 22 9.16 -0.74 -1.80
CA GLU A 22 10.24 -1.08 -0.86
C GLU A 22 9.84 -0.70 0.56
N LYS A 23 9.31 0.52 0.72
CA LYS A 23 8.83 1.00 2.01
C LYS A 23 7.62 0.20 2.47
N ALA A 24 6.66 -0.07 1.60
CA ALA A 24 5.50 -0.89 1.92
C ALA A 24 5.91 -2.29 2.42
N ALA A 25 6.84 -2.95 1.71
CA ALA A 25 7.36 -4.24 2.12
C ALA A 25 8.11 -4.18 3.47
N ALA A 26 8.91 -3.14 3.70
CA ALA A 26 9.62 -2.95 4.96
C ALA A 26 8.66 -2.75 6.15
N TRP A 27 7.59 -1.98 5.97
CA TRP A 27 6.58 -1.77 7.00
C TRP A 27 5.76 -3.04 7.27
N LEU A 28 5.39 -3.79 6.24
CA LEU A 28 4.73 -5.09 6.40
C LEU A 28 5.63 -6.09 7.17
N LYS A 29 6.93 -6.16 6.85
CA LYS A 29 7.91 -6.99 7.57
C LYS A 29 8.07 -6.58 9.04
N LYS A 30 7.91 -5.30 9.36
CA LYS A 30 7.90 -4.77 10.74
C LYS A 30 6.59 -5.07 11.50
N GLY A 31 5.60 -5.71 10.86
CA GLY A 31 4.32 -6.05 11.47
C GLY A 31 3.23 -4.99 11.29
N ALA A 32 3.35 -4.11 10.29
CA ALA A 32 2.28 -3.18 9.98
C ALA A 32 1.00 -3.94 9.59
N LEU A 33 -0.12 -3.60 10.24
CA LEU A 33 -1.44 -4.16 9.97
C LEU A 33 -2.21 -3.21 9.04
N PRO A 34 -2.30 -3.48 7.73
CA PRO A 34 -3.08 -2.64 6.81
C PRO A 34 -4.58 -2.83 7.08
N SER A 35 -5.35 -1.75 6.97
CA SER A 35 -6.82 -1.83 6.94
C SER A 35 -7.31 -2.52 5.65
N ASN A 36 -8.57 -2.95 5.63
CA ASN A 36 -9.15 -3.66 4.47
C ASN A 36 -8.96 -2.91 3.14
N THR A 37 -9.22 -1.61 3.10
CA THR A 37 -9.04 -0.78 1.90
C THR A 37 -7.57 -0.69 1.50
N VAL A 38 -6.67 -0.48 2.46
CA VAL A 38 -5.23 -0.41 2.20
C VAL A 38 -4.70 -1.75 1.67
N ARG A 39 -5.22 -2.88 2.18
CA ARG A 39 -4.87 -4.22 1.68
C ARG A 39 -5.22 -4.40 0.20
N HIS A 40 -6.40 -3.93 -0.22
CA HIS A 40 -6.80 -3.95 -1.63
C HIS A 40 -5.94 -3.03 -2.48
N LEU A 41 -5.59 -1.83 -2.00
CA LEU A 41 -4.72 -0.90 -2.73
C LEU A 41 -3.29 -1.45 -2.87
N LEU A 42 -2.74 -2.04 -1.82
CA LEU A 42 -1.45 -2.73 -1.84
C LEU A 42 -1.45 -3.89 -2.83
N ALA A 43 -2.51 -4.71 -2.85
CA ALA A 43 -2.67 -5.80 -3.81
C ALA A 43 -2.75 -5.30 -5.26
N ARG A 44 -3.48 -4.20 -5.52
CA ARG A 44 -3.53 -3.53 -6.84
C ARG A 44 -2.18 -2.99 -7.28
N ALA A 45 -1.36 -2.51 -6.34
CA ALA A 45 0.00 -2.07 -6.59
C ALA A 45 1.00 -3.24 -6.75
N GLY A 46 0.58 -4.49 -6.53
CA GLY A 46 1.44 -5.67 -6.63
C GLY A 46 2.19 -6.02 -5.34
N VAL A 47 1.92 -5.33 -4.23
CA VAL A 47 2.49 -5.67 -2.92
C VAL A 47 1.68 -6.83 -2.35
N ARG A 48 2.18 -8.06 -2.47
CA ARG A 48 1.63 -9.20 -1.74
C ARG A 48 2.18 -9.17 -0.32
N ALA A 49 1.28 -9.10 0.67
CA ALA A 49 1.64 -9.50 2.01
C ALA A 49 1.86 -11.01 1.96
N GLU A 50 3.10 -11.44 1.74
CA GLU A 50 3.51 -12.83 1.88
C GLU A 50 3.23 -13.22 3.32
N THR A 51 2.09 -13.87 3.52
CA THR A 51 1.78 -14.54 4.77
C THR A 51 2.02 -16.02 4.46
N PRO A 52 2.94 -16.71 5.17
CA PRO A 52 3.07 -18.15 5.05
C PRO A 52 1.77 -18.87 5.46
#